data_AF-A0A2A5GQM7-F1
#
_entry.id   AF-A0A2A5GQM7-F1
#
_cell.length_a   1.000
_cell.length_b   1.000
_cell.length_c   1.000
_cell.angle_alpha   90.00
_cell.angle_beta   90.00
_cell.angle_gamma   90.00
#
_symmetry.space_group_name_H-M   'P 1'
#
loop_
_entity.id
_entity.type
_entity.pdbx_description
1 polymer ?
#
loop_
_entity_poly.entity_id
_entity_poly.type
_entity_poly.pdbx_seq_one_letter_code
_entity_poly.pdbx_strand_id
1 'polypeptide(L)'
;MKTFLAWAKPKLLVDKKLIFIYCLVYFLWGAGMNWFGTEVEIAKFTYWWQIITCYLLYMVPISLLLRKLPFHMQYAYGLIAMCLLEFGGYALQTSYAYPNNLMDQFFGIRNFSLGMALFFALYFPAGNCLVSKVYTFIFKQTL
;
A
#
# COMPACT_ATOMS: atom_id res chain seq x y z
N MET A 1 -22.60 -1.39 -12.11
CA MET A 1 -21.97 -2.47 -11.30
C MET A 1 -21.57 -3.71 -12.10
N LYS A 2 -22.43 -4.29 -12.96
CA LYS A 2 -22.08 -5.50 -13.75
C LYS A 2 -20.82 -5.31 -14.62
N THR A 3 -20.64 -4.12 -15.19
CA THR A 3 -19.48 -3.72 -15.99
C THR A 3 -18.16 -3.67 -15.20
N PHE A 4 -18.18 -3.11 -13.98
CA PHE A 4 -16.98 -3.05 -13.13
C PHE A 4 -16.53 -4.44 -12.67
N LEU A 5 -17.48 -5.28 -12.23
CA LEU A 5 -17.16 -6.65 -11.81
C LEU A 5 -16.62 -7.48 -12.97
N ALA A 6 -17.17 -7.33 -14.18
CA ALA A 6 -16.66 -7.97 -15.39
C ALA A 6 -15.23 -7.51 -15.74
N TRP A 7 -14.89 -6.25 -15.49
CA TRP A 7 -13.55 -5.70 -15.70
C TRP A 7 -12.54 -6.14 -14.62
N ALA A 8 -12.95 -6.16 -13.34
CA ALA A 8 -12.07 -6.43 -12.20
C ALA A 8 -11.72 -7.93 -12.06
N LYS A 9 -12.71 -8.81 -12.26
CA LYS A 9 -12.55 -10.27 -12.11
C LYS A 9 -11.34 -10.84 -12.87
N PRO A 10 -11.15 -10.60 -14.19
CA PRO A 10 -10.00 -11.15 -14.91
C PRO A 10 -8.65 -10.56 -14.46
N LYS A 11 -8.64 -9.35 -13.87
CA LYS A 11 -7.41 -8.74 -13.34
C LYS A 11 -7.00 -9.37 -12.01
N LEU A 12 -7.97 -9.73 -11.17
CA LEU A 12 -7.74 -10.36 -9.86
C LEU A 12 -7.49 -11.87 -9.96
N LEU A 13 -8.00 -12.53 -11.02
CA LEU A 13 -7.70 -13.93 -11.31
C LEU A 13 -6.29 -14.06 -11.88
N VAL A 14 -5.33 -14.32 -11.01
CA VAL A 14 -3.92 -14.51 -11.35
C VAL A 14 -3.38 -15.81 -10.76
N ASP A 15 -2.17 -16.18 -11.19
CA ASP A 15 -1.44 -17.32 -10.62
C ASP A 15 -1.35 -17.21 -9.09
N LYS A 16 -1.66 -18.30 -8.39
CA LYS A 16 -1.55 -18.40 -6.92
C LYS A 16 -0.15 -18.06 -6.43
N LYS A 17 0.90 -18.42 -7.19
CA LYS A 17 2.29 -18.06 -6.89
C LYS A 17 2.48 -16.55 -6.90
N LEU A 18 1.87 -15.85 -7.87
CA LEU A 18 1.94 -14.40 -7.94
C LEU A 18 1.23 -13.77 -6.73
N ILE A 19 0.03 -14.24 -6.37
CA ILE A 19 -0.69 -13.77 -5.16
C ILE A 19 0.18 -13.96 -3.91
N PHE A 20 0.83 -15.11 -3.78
CA PHE A 20 1.72 -15.37 -2.65
C PHE A 20 2.88 -14.37 -2.57
N ILE A 21 3.54 -14.05 -3.70
CA ILE A 21 4.60 -13.03 -3.73
C ILE A 21 4.04 -11.64 -3.38
N TYR A 22 2.85 -11.27 -3.88
CA TYR A 22 2.20 -10.02 -3.46
C TYR A 22 1.99 -9.97 -1.96
N CYS A 23 1.40 -11.03 -1.38
CA CYS A 23 1.15 -11.08 0.05
C CYS A 23 2.46 -11.01 0.85
N LEU A 24 3.49 -11.75 0.45
CA LEU A 24 4.78 -11.74 1.13
C LEU A 24 5.43 -10.35 1.08
N VAL A 25 5.51 -9.74 -0.10
CA VAL A 25 6.12 -8.41 -0.29
C VAL A 25 5.36 -7.35 0.51
N TYR A 26 4.03 -7.30 0.38
CA TYR A 26 3.22 -6.29 1.09
C TYR A 26 3.20 -6.51 2.61
N PHE A 27 3.22 -7.77 3.08
CA PHE A 27 3.29 -8.07 4.50
C PHE A 27 4.62 -7.59 5.11
N LEU A 28 5.75 -7.96 4.49
CA LEU A 28 7.08 -7.56 4.95
C LEU A 28 7.25 -6.04 4.91
N TRP A 29 6.76 -5.41 3.84
CA TRP A 29 6.77 -3.95 3.72
C TRP A 29 5.93 -3.31 4.82
N GLY A 30 4.71 -3.79 5.06
CA GLY A 30 3.83 -3.24 6.08
C GLY A 30 4.36 -3.42 7.51
N ALA A 31 4.92 -4.58 7.81
CA ALA A 31 5.61 -4.81 9.08
C ALA A 31 6.81 -3.88 9.25
N GLY A 32 7.65 -3.76 8.22
CA GLY A 32 8.82 -2.88 8.23
C GLY A 32 8.46 -1.41 8.41
N MET A 33 7.39 -0.94 7.76
CA MET A 33 6.96 0.46 7.84
C MET A 33 6.23 0.79 9.13
N ASN A 34 5.44 -0.15 9.67
CA ASN A 34 4.86 0.03 10.99
C ASN A 34 5.94 0.08 12.08
N TRP A 35 6.95 -0.80 11.97
CA TRP A 35 8.11 -0.75 12.86
C TRP A 35 8.87 0.57 12.70
N PHE A 36 9.27 0.91 11.48
CA PHE A 36 9.99 2.16 11.19
C PHE A 36 9.23 3.39 11.70
N GLY A 37 7.94 3.53 11.37
CA GLY A 37 7.12 4.65 11.80
C GLY A 37 6.97 4.77 13.32
N THR A 38 7.06 3.65 14.04
CA THR A 38 7.05 3.63 15.51
C THR A 38 8.40 4.06 16.07
N GLU A 39 9.51 3.54 15.54
CA GLU A 39 10.87 3.86 15.99
C GLU A 39 11.23 5.33 15.77
N VAL A 40 10.82 5.90 14.64
CA VAL A 40 11.10 7.31 14.30
C VAL A 40 9.96 8.25 14.73
N GLU A 41 8.99 7.73 15.49
CA GLU A 41 7.86 8.47 16.04
C GLU A 41 7.13 9.34 14.98
N ILE A 42 6.80 8.76 13.83
CA ILE A 42 5.96 9.41 12.79
C ILE A 42 4.51 9.01 12.96
N ALA A 43 4.24 7.71 12.80
CA ALA A 43 2.90 7.15 12.88
C ALA A 43 2.95 5.70 13.35
N LYS A 44 1.88 5.24 13.98
CA LYS A 44 1.65 3.82 14.29
C LYS A 44 0.21 3.42 14.08
N PHE A 45 -0.02 2.15 13.81
CA PHE A 45 -1.35 1.57 13.93
C PHE A 45 -1.75 1.42 15.39
N THR A 46 -3.04 1.55 15.67
CA THR A 46 -3.60 1.29 16.99
C THR A 46 -3.50 -0.20 17.35
N TYR A 47 -3.64 -1.08 16.36
CA TYR A 47 -3.56 -2.52 16.51
C TYR A 47 -2.63 -3.17 15.48
N TRP A 48 -1.82 -4.14 15.92
CA TRP A 48 -0.85 -4.83 15.05
C TRP A 48 -1.50 -5.55 13.85
N TRP A 49 -2.72 -6.07 14.02
CA TRP A 49 -3.43 -6.81 12.96
C TRP A 49 -3.85 -5.90 11.80
N GLN A 50 -3.81 -4.58 11.96
CA GLN A 50 -4.10 -3.64 10.87
C GLN A 50 -3.11 -3.76 9.72
N ILE A 51 -1.90 -4.30 9.96
CA ILE A 51 -0.97 -4.65 8.88
C ILE A 51 -1.65 -5.60 7.89
N ILE A 52 -2.41 -6.58 8.38
CA ILE A 52 -3.12 -7.54 7.52
C ILE A 52 -4.23 -6.86 6.74
N THR A 53 -5.06 -6.05 7.39
CA THR A 53 -6.22 -5.43 6.72
C THR A 53 -5.79 -4.34 5.73
N CYS A 54 -4.83 -3.49 6.08
CA CYS A 54 -4.32 -2.43 5.22
C CYS A 54 -3.43 -2.99 4.11
N TYR A 55 -2.39 -3.75 4.43
CA TYR A 55 -1.41 -4.14 3.41
C TYR A 55 -1.88 -5.34 2.57
N LEU A 56 -2.52 -6.33 3.19
CA LEU A 56 -2.95 -7.52 2.46
C LEU A 56 -4.35 -7.35 1.88
N LEU A 57 -5.35 -7.10 2.71
CA LEU A 57 -6.74 -7.11 2.24
C LEU A 57 -7.11 -5.88 1.40
N TYR A 58 -6.49 -4.73 1.68
CA TYR A 58 -6.78 -3.50 0.97
C TYR A 58 -5.79 -3.25 -0.18
N MET A 59 -4.49 -3.19 0.10
CA MET A 59 -3.52 -2.78 -0.91
C MET A 59 -3.22 -3.84 -1.98
N VAL A 60 -3.17 -5.15 -1.64
CA VAL A 60 -2.87 -6.20 -2.65
C VAL A 60 -3.92 -6.25 -3.78
N PRO A 61 -5.24 -6.28 -3.50
CA PRO A 61 -6.24 -6.27 -4.58
C PRO A 61 -6.13 -5.03 -5.47
N ILE A 62 -5.91 -3.86 -4.88
CA ILE A 62 -5.74 -2.61 -5.63
C ILE A 62 -4.48 -2.69 -6.49
N SER A 63 -3.37 -3.14 -5.92
CA SER A 63 -2.11 -3.32 -6.66
C SER A 63 -2.27 -4.26 -7.85
N LEU A 64 -2.97 -5.39 -7.66
CA LEU A 64 -3.29 -6.35 -8.72
C LEU A 64 -4.14 -5.72 -9.84
N LEU A 65 -5.11 -4.86 -9.52
CA LEU A 65 -5.93 -4.14 -10.50
C LEU A 65 -5.09 -3.16 -11.33
N LEU A 66 -4.09 -2.54 -10.70
CA LEU A 66 -3.24 -1.48 -11.28
C LEU A 66 -2.00 -2.02 -12.01
N ARG A 67 -1.54 -3.25 -11.75
CA ARG A 67 -0.20 -3.75 -12.15
C ARG A 67 0.21 -3.63 -13.62
N LYS A 68 -0.74 -3.58 -14.56
CA LYS A 68 -0.48 -3.49 -16.01
C LYS A 68 -0.55 -2.06 -16.55
N LEU A 69 -0.80 -1.08 -15.69
CA LEU A 69 -0.86 0.32 -16.06
C LEU A 69 0.54 0.95 -15.99
N PRO A 70 0.81 2.05 -16.70
CA PRO A 70 2.05 2.79 -16.55
C PRO A 70 2.18 3.39 -15.15
N PHE A 71 3.42 3.65 -14.72
CA PHE A 71 3.76 4.12 -13.37
C PHE A 71 2.88 5.28 -12.89
N HIS A 72 2.72 6.33 -13.71
CA HIS A 72 1.95 7.52 -13.35
C HIS A 72 0.46 7.22 -13.13
N MET A 73 -0.13 6.27 -13.86
CA MET A 73 -1.52 5.85 -13.66
C MET A 73 -1.66 5.02 -12.39
N GLN A 74 -0.71 4.13 -12.10
CA GLN A 74 -0.71 3.39 -10.84
C GLN A 74 -0.61 4.33 -9.65
N TYR A 75 0.23 5.36 -9.75
CA TYR A 75 0.34 6.39 -8.73
C TYR A 75 -0.96 7.19 -8.57
N ALA A 76 -1.53 7.70 -9.67
CA ALA A 76 -2.74 8.52 -9.61
C ALA A 76 -3.95 7.76 -9.06
N TYR A 77 -4.19 6.53 -9.52
CA TYR A 77 -5.28 5.69 -8.99
C TYR A 77 -4.99 5.18 -7.59
N GLY A 78 -3.72 4.89 -7.29
CA GLY A 78 -3.25 4.54 -5.96
C GLY A 78 -3.45 5.67 -4.95
N LEU A 79 -3.27 6.93 -5.37
CA LEU A 79 -3.49 8.10 -4.54
C LEU A 79 -4.95 8.20 -4.08
N ILE A 80 -5.92 7.91 -4.96
CA ILE A 80 -7.33 7.86 -4.58
C ILE A 80 -7.56 6.83 -3.47
N ALA A 81 -6.98 5.63 -3.61
CA ALA A 81 -7.07 4.58 -2.60
C ALA A 81 -6.41 5.00 -1.27
N MET A 82 -5.21 5.58 -1.33
CA MET A 82 -4.52 6.02 -0.10
C MET A 82 -5.22 7.17 0.59
N CYS A 83 -5.78 8.13 -0.15
CA CYS A 83 -6.56 9.21 0.46
C CYS A 83 -7.72 8.65 1.28
N LEU A 84 -8.43 7.62 0.78
CA LEU A 84 -9.51 6.97 1.52
C LEU A 84 -8.99 6.21 2.74
N LEU A 85 -7.87 5.50 2.60
CA LEU A 85 -7.29 4.71 3.68
C LEU A 85 -6.74 5.60 4.81
N GLU A 86 -5.95 6.62 4.47
CA GLU A 86 -5.35 7.54 5.44
C GLU A 86 -6.43 8.40 6.11
N PHE A 87 -7.36 8.97 5.32
CA PHE A 87 -8.47 9.74 5.87
C PHE A 87 -9.30 8.89 6.83
N GLY A 88 -9.70 7.68 6.42
CA GLY A 88 -10.45 6.76 7.28
C GLY A 88 -9.66 6.32 8.51
N GLY A 89 -8.36 6.07 8.34
CA GLY A 89 -7.44 5.66 9.40
C GLY A 89 -7.41 6.66 10.56
N TYR A 90 -7.16 7.94 10.25
CA TYR A 90 -7.11 9.00 11.26
C TYR A 90 -8.51 9.41 11.75
N ALA A 91 -9.51 9.48 10.86
CA ALA A 91 -10.88 9.84 11.25
C ALA A 91 -11.49 8.83 12.23
N LEU A 92 -11.21 7.53 12.05
CA LEU A 92 -11.65 6.46 12.95
C LEU A 92 -10.66 6.20 14.10
N GLN A 93 -9.59 6.98 14.22
CA GLN A 93 -8.55 6.83 15.25
C GLN A 93 -7.91 5.44 15.31
N THR A 94 -7.88 4.76 14.17
CA THR A 94 -7.20 3.47 14.00
C THR A 94 -5.74 3.65 13.58
N SER A 95 -5.35 4.86 13.20
CA SER A 95 -3.97 5.27 12.97
C SER A 95 -3.65 6.48 13.83
N TYR A 96 -2.51 6.46 14.50
CA TYR A 96 -2.07 7.51 15.40
C TYR A 96 -0.84 8.21 14.82
N ALA A 97 -0.92 9.52 14.66
CA ALA A 97 0.22 10.38 14.35
C ALA A 97 0.86 10.84 15.67
N TYR A 98 2.17 10.67 15.81
CA TYR A 98 2.87 11.12 17.00
C TYR A 98 2.90 12.65 17.06
N PRO A 99 2.71 13.26 18.23
CA PRO A 99 2.80 14.72 18.38
C PRO A 99 4.23 15.19 18.13
N ASN A 100 4.39 16.34 17.47
CA ASN A 100 5.71 16.90 17.14
C ASN A 100 6.59 15.96 16.31
N ASN A 101 6.00 15.08 15.50
CA ASN A 101 6.76 14.26 14.56
C ASN A 101 7.51 15.13 13.53
N LEU A 102 8.47 14.55 12.82
CA LEU A 102 9.28 15.27 11.83
C LEU A 102 8.42 15.98 10.76
N MET A 103 7.36 15.33 10.27
CA MET A 103 6.47 15.93 9.25
C MET A 103 5.71 17.13 9.82
N ASP A 104 5.26 17.07 11.07
CA ASP A 104 4.63 18.20 11.74
C ASP A 104 5.59 19.39 11.91
N GLN A 105 6.87 19.12 12.21
CA GLN A 105 7.89 20.15 12.36
C GLN A 105 8.24 20.83 11.04
N PHE A 106 8.37 20.06 9.95
CA PHE A 106 8.77 20.60 8.64
C PHE A 106 7.60 21.21 7.85
N PHE A 107 6.42 20.59 7.91
CA PHE A 107 5.27 20.96 7.05
C PHE A 107 4.04 21.41 7.84
N GLY A 108 4.03 21.28 9.16
CA GLY A 108 2.88 21.60 9.99
C GLY A 108 1.86 20.46 10.09
N ILE A 109 1.16 20.40 11.22
CA ILE A 109 0.21 19.33 11.56
C ILE A 109 -0.90 19.10 10.52
N ARG A 110 -1.32 20.14 9.80
CA ARG A 110 -2.40 20.03 8.79
C ARG A 110 -1.97 19.28 7.53
N ASN A 111 -0.66 19.19 7.27
CA ASN A 111 -0.11 18.57 6.07
C ASN A 111 0.28 17.11 6.27
N PHE A 112 0.21 16.60 7.51
CA PHE A 112 0.62 15.25 7.86
C PHE A 112 -0.10 14.19 7.01
N SER A 113 -1.44 14.09 7.13
CA SER A 113 -2.22 13.04 6.44
C SER A 113 -2.14 13.16 4.91
N LEU A 114 -2.00 14.38 4.38
CA LEU A 114 -1.78 14.59 2.95
C LEU A 114 -0.41 14.06 2.51
N GLY A 115 0.64 14.35 3.28
CA GLY A 115 1.98 13.82 3.06
C GLY A 115 2.01 12.29 3.10
N MET A 116 1.34 11.68 4.07
CA MET A 116 1.23 10.21 4.16
C MET A 116 0.52 9.63 2.93
N ALA A 117 -0.59 10.23 2.50
CA ALA A 117 -1.31 9.75 1.31
C ALA A 117 -0.46 9.86 0.04
N LEU A 118 0.24 10.99 -0.15
CA LEU A 118 1.14 11.20 -1.30
C LEU A 118 2.31 10.22 -1.32
N PHE A 119 2.89 9.94 -0.15
CA PHE A 119 4.00 9.00 0.01
C PHE A 119 3.55 7.56 -0.23
N PHE A 120 2.52 7.09 0.49
CA PHE A 120 2.06 5.72 0.40
C PHE A 120 1.42 5.39 -0.96
N ALA A 121 0.96 6.38 -1.72
CA ALA A 121 0.49 6.14 -3.09
C ALA A 121 1.60 5.56 -3.99
N LEU A 122 2.87 5.82 -3.67
CA LEU A 122 4.02 5.22 -4.36
C LEU A 122 4.12 3.69 -4.14
N TYR A 123 3.43 3.14 -3.14
CA TYR A 123 3.52 1.71 -2.82
C TYR A 123 2.90 0.85 -3.92
N PHE A 124 1.93 1.37 -4.67
CA PHE A 124 1.35 0.64 -5.79
C PHE A 124 2.34 0.46 -6.94
N PRO A 125 2.90 1.53 -7.55
CA PRO A 125 3.91 1.36 -8.59
C PRO A 125 5.20 0.68 -8.09
N ALA A 126 5.69 1.04 -6.89
CA ALA A 126 6.91 0.44 -6.36
C ALA A 126 6.71 -1.03 -5.98
N GLY A 127 5.58 -1.36 -5.33
CA GLY A 127 5.21 -2.73 -4.97
C GLY A 127 5.02 -3.61 -6.20
N ASN A 128 4.31 -3.12 -7.23
CA ASN A 128 4.17 -3.85 -8.50
C ASN A 128 5.52 -4.09 -9.20
N CYS A 129 6.41 -3.10 -9.19
CA CYS A 129 7.76 -3.26 -9.72
C CYS A 129 8.55 -4.32 -8.93
N LEU A 130 8.54 -4.25 -7.61
CA LEU A 130 9.24 -5.18 -6.73
C LEU A 130 8.72 -6.61 -6.88
N VAL A 131 7.40 -6.80 -6.85
CA VAL A 131 6.77 -8.11 -7.05
C VAL A 131 7.12 -8.67 -8.42
N SER A 132 7.10 -7.86 -9.48
CA SER A 132 7.48 -8.32 -10.83
C SER A 132 8.93 -8.80 -10.88
N LYS A 133 9.86 -8.07 -10.25
CA LYS A 133 11.27 -8.46 -10.14
C LYS A 133 11.44 -9.76 -9.36
N VAL A 134 10.83 -9.85 -8.16
CA VAL A 134 10.91 -11.04 -7.30
C VAL A 134 10.31 -12.26 -7.98
N TYR A 135 9.13 -12.13 -8.59
CA TYR A 135 8.47 -13.22 -9.30
C TYR A 135 9.32 -13.71 -10.49
N THR A 136 9.89 -12.79 -11.26
CA THR A 136 10.76 -13.13 -12.39
C THR A 136 12.06 -13.79 -11.91
N PHE A 137 12.65 -13.29 -10.83
CA PHE A 137 13.85 -13.86 -10.24
C PHE A 137 13.62 -15.30 -9.75
N ILE A 138 12.52 -15.55 -9.04
CA ILE A 138 12.24 -16.88 -8.46
C ILE A 138 11.77 -17.89 -9.52
N PHE A 139 10.90 -17.48 -10.45
CA PHE A 139 10.20 -18.40 -11.34
C PHE A 139 10.63 -18.36 -12.80
N LYS A 140 11.42 -17.36 -13.21
CA LYS A 140 11.87 -17.20 -14.60
C LYS A 140 13.37 -17.47 -14.76
N GLN A 141 14.03 -18.01 -13.74
CA GLN A 141 15.44 -18.43 -13.76
C GLN A 141 15.65 -19.85 -14.29
N THR A 142 14.68 -20.39 -15.04
CA THR A 142 14.80 -21.65 -15.78
C THR A 142 14.57 -21.37 -17.27
N LEU A 143 15.55 -20.76 -17.92
CA LEU A 143 15.73 -20.79 -19.38
C LEU A 143 17.23 -20.92 -19.67
#